data_AF-A0A8S2T9B1-F1
#
_entry.id   AF-A0A8S2T9B1-F1
#
_cell.length_a   1.000
_cell.length_b   1.000
_cell.length_c   1.000
_cell.angle_alpha   90.00
_cell.angle_beta   90.00
_cell.angle_gamma   90.00
#
_symmetry.space_group_name_H-M   'P 1'
#
loop_
_entity.id
_entity.type
_entity.pdbx_description
1 polymer ?
#
loop_
_entity_poly.entity_id
_entity_poly.type
_entity_poly.pdbx_seq_one_letter_code
_entity_poly.pdbx_strand_id
1 'polypeptide(L)'
;YNHQNDCVYASSRQEADAHGGIHRLSKFPKRIMVWLGACKEGLTTPIIFKPGETLTHKNYIDIVLPHVLTEGQRLLGEDFIYQQDNATPHTHKDSLT
;
A
#
# COMPACT_ATOMS: atom_id res chain seq x y z
N TYR A 1 12.58 0.58 20.28
CA TYR A 1 12.24 -0.74 20.84
C TYR A 1 11.22 -1.38 19.92
N ASN A 2 11.60 -2.41 19.16
CA ASN A 2 10.74 -3.04 18.14
C ASN A 2 10.58 -4.53 18.44
N HIS A 3 9.54 -4.85 19.19
CA HIS A 3 9.23 -6.20 19.69
C HIS A 3 9.09 -7.26 18.57
N GLN A 4 8.92 -6.85 17.30
CA GLN A 4 8.81 -7.76 16.16
C GLN A 4 10.16 -8.18 15.56
N ASN A 5 11.27 -7.55 15.99
CA ASN A 5 12.62 -7.81 15.50
C ASN A 5 13.56 -8.38 16.59
N ASP A 6 13.08 -8.60 17.81
CA ASP A 6 13.91 -9.17 18.88
C ASP A 6 14.14 -10.67 18.63
N CYS A 7 15.41 -11.06 18.59
CA CYS A 7 15.82 -12.44 18.43
C CYS A 7 15.89 -13.11 19.80
N VAL A 8 15.05 -14.11 20.03
CA VAL A 8 15.16 -14.99 21.20
C VAL A 8 16.06 -16.15 20.82
N TYR A 9 17.23 -16.25 21.45
CA TYR A 9 18.06 -17.46 21.40
C TYR A 9 17.56 -18.42 22.47
N ALA A 10 17.16 -19.63 22.05
CA ALA A 10 16.69 -20.67 22.95
C ALA A 10 17.32 -22.02 22.55
N SER A 11 17.62 -22.84 23.54
CA SER A 11 18.26 -24.15 23.40
C SER A 11 17.26 -25.26 23.06
N SER A 12 15.97 -24.99 23.27
CA SER A 12 14.87 -25.94 23.04
C SER A 12 13.58 -25.22 22.63
N ARG A 13 12.63 -25.97 22.06
CA ARG A 13 11.33 -25.42 21.64
C ARG A 13 10.48 -24.95 22.82
N GLN A 14 10.46 -25.68 23.93
CA GLN A 14 9.73 -25.26 25.13
C GLN A 14 10.28 -23.93 25.68
N GLU A 15 11.60 -23.74 25.65
CA GLU A 15 12.23 -22.48 26.06
C GLU A 15 11.90 -21.32 25.11
N ALA A 16 11.85 -21.55 23.80
CA ALA A 16 11.43 -20.54 22.84
C ALA A 16 9.96 -20.12 23.06
N ASP A 17 9.07 -21.07 23.33
CA ASP A 17 7.64 -20.80 23.54
C ASP A 17 7.41 -20.05 24.88
N ALA A 18 8.20 -20.32 25.92
CA ALA A 18 8.18 -19.55 27.18
C ALA A 18 8.57 -18.07 26.99
N HIS A 19 9.37 -17.77 25.96
CA HIS A 19 9.79 -16.42 25.59
C HIS A 19 8.89 -15.74 24.53
N GLY A 20 7.71 -16.31 24.23
CA GLY A 20 6.75 -15.72 23.28
C GLY A 20 6.73 -16.37 21.90
N GLY A 21 7.50 -17.44 21.67
CA GLY A 21 7.48 -18.25 20.46
C GLY A 21 8.39 -17.77 19.33
N ILE A 22 8.29 -18.42 18.16
CA ILE A 22 9.09 -18.08 16.99
C ILE A 22 8.52 -16.83 16.30
N HIS A 23 9.20 -15.69 16.47
CA HIS A 23 8.90 -14.47 15.73
C HIS A 23 9.45 -14.60 14.29
N ARG A 24 8.56 -14.50 13.29
CA ARG A 24 9.00 -14.39 11.90
C ARG A 24 9.68 -13.03 11.72
N LEU A 25 10.95 -13.04 11.31
CA LEU A 25 11.63 -11.84 10.83
C LEU A 25 10.76 -11.17 9.77
N SER A 26 10.55 -9.86 9.88
CA SER A 26 10.07 -9.06 8.75
C SER A 26 11.07 -9.27 7.61
N LYS A 27 10.69 -10.08 6.62
CA LYS A 27 11.60 -10.51 5.55
C LYS A 27 12.16 -9.34 4.73
N PHE A 28 11.51 -8.17 4.81
CA PHE A 28 11.92 -6.93 4.14
C PHE A 28 11.59 -5.70 5.01
N PRO A 29 12.54 -5.19 5.83
CA PRO A 29 12.29 -4.05 6.72
C PRO A 29 12.09 -2.73 5.94
N LYS A 30 12.52 -2.70 4.68
CA LYS A 30 12.33 -1.56 3.77
C LYS A 30 11.24 -1.92 2.76
N ARG A 31 10.22 -1.09 2.69
CA ARG A 31 9.12 -1.17 1.72
C ARG A 31 8.84 0.19 1.12
N ILE A 32 8.48 0.20 -0.15
CA ILE A 32 8.00 1.37 -0.88
C ILE A 32 6.63 1.01 -1.42
N MET A 33 5.68 1.93 -1.31
CA MET A 33 4.37 1.79 -1.93
C MET A 33 4.39 2.50 -3.28
N VAL A 34 3.78 1.86 -4.28
CA VAL A 34 3.61 2.42 -5.62
C VAL A 34 2.15 2.28 -6.00
N TRP A 35 1.56 3.37 -6.51
CA TRP A 35 0.27 3.32 -7.18
C TRP A 35 0.49 3.35 -8.70
N LEU A 36 -0.27 2.53 -9.43
CA LEU A 36 -0.21 2.40 -10.87
C LEU A 36 -1.59 2.08 -11.43
N GLY A 37 -2.01 2.81 -12.47
CA GLY A 37 -3.17 2.48 -13.29
C GLY A 37 -2.75 1.77 -14.57
N ALA A 38 -3.63 0.90 -15.07
CA ALA A 38 -3.44 0.19 -16.34
C ALA A 38 -4.74 0.21 -17.15
N CYS A 39 -4.61 0.37 -18.46
CA CYS A 39 -5.72 0.29 -19.41
C CYS A 39 -5.24 -0.30 -20.74
N LYS A 40 -6.14 -0.47 -21.71
CA LYS A 40 -5.80 -1.01 -23.03
C LYS A 40 -4.76 -0.18 -23.80
N GLU A 41 -4.70 1.14 -23.57
CA GLU A 41 -3.77 2.05 -24.25
C GLU A 41 -2.42 2.17 -23.52
N GLY A 42 -2.25 1.49 -22.37
CA GLY A 42 -1.00 1.43 -21.63
C GLY A 42 -1.14 1.72 -20.13
N LEU A 43 -0.02 2.14 -19.54
CA LEU A 43 0.10 2.41 -18.11
C LEU A 43 0.07 3.91 -17.81
N THR A 44 -0.42 4.26 -16.63
CA THR A 44 -0.22 5.60 -16.07
C THR A 44 1.22 5.80 -15.64
N THR A 45 1.64 7.04 -15.49
CA THR A 45 2.85 7.37 -14.73
C THR A 45 2.67 6.88 -13.28
N PRO A 46 3.63 6.14 -12.70
CA PRO A 46 3.49 5.62 -11.34
C PRO A 46 3.64 6.72 -10.30
N ILE A 47 2.83 6.66 -9.24
CA ILE A 47 3.05 7.46 -8.02
C ILE A 47 3.89 6.63 -7.06
N ILE A 48 5.09 7.12 -6.74
CA ILE A 48 6.01 6.45 -5.81
C ILE A 48 5.95 7.20 -4.47
N PHE A 49 5.43 6.53 -3.44
CA PHE A 49 5.36 7.09 -2.08
C PHE A 49 6.72 7.06 -1.39
N LYS A 50 6.96 7.95 -0.43
CA LYS A 50 8.23 7.95 0.31
C LYS A 50 8.36 6.68 1.15
N PRO A 51 9.59 6.22 1.46
CA PRO A 51 9.78 5.07 2.34
C PRO A 51 9.02 5.23 3.66
N GLY A 52 8.18 4.24 3.99
CA GLY A 52 7.36 4.24 5.20
C GLY A 52 5.98 4.91 5.06
N GLU A 53 5.74 5.66 3.99
CA GLU A 53 4.40 6.14 3.66
C GLU A 53 3.53 5.00 3.10
N THR A 54 2.23 5.08 3.40
CA THR A 54 1.22 4.17 2.89
C THR A 54 0.06 4.98 2.32
N LEU A 55 -0.79 4.34 1.54
CA LEU A 55 -2.04 4.92 1.08
C LEU A 55 -2.97 5.14 2.28
N THR A 56 -3.50 6.35 2.36
CA THR A 56 -4.47 6.84 3.35
C THR A 56 -5.62 7.45 2.57
N HIS A 57 -6.81 7.61 3.19
CA HIS A 57 -7.92 8.28 2.50
C HIS A 57 -7.52 9.68 2.01
N LYS A 58 -6.73 10.42 2.80
CA LYS A 58 -6.28 11.78 2.47
C LYS A 58 -5.40 11.81 1.24
N ASN A 59 -4.30 11.05 1.20
CA ASN A 59 -3.43 11.06 0.02
C ASN A 59 -4.06 10.35 -1.19
N TYR A 60 -5.04 9.47 -0.96
CA TYR A 60 -5.84 8.91 -2.04
C TYR A 60 -6.70 9.97 -2.73
N ILE A 61 -7.44 10.78 -1.96
CA ILE A 61 -8.26 11.88 -2.49
C ILE A 61 -7.40 13.01 -3.06
N ASP A 62 -6.38 13.45 -2.31
CA ASP A 62 -5.61 14.65 -2.66
C ASP A 62 -4.61 14.41 -3.80
N ILE A 63 -4.19 13.16 -4.03
CA ILE A 63 -3.10 12.83 -4.98
C ILE A 63 -3.55 11.79 -6.00
N VAL A 64 -4.08 10.65 -5.56
CA VAL A 64 -4.38 9.54 -6.48
C VAL A 64 -5.56 9.85 -7.39
N LEU A 65 -6.69 10.35 -6.87
CA LEU A 65 -7.87 10.63 -7.69
C LEU A 65 -7.61 11.71 -8.77
N PRO A 66 -6.99 12.87 -8.47
CA PRO A 66 -6.62 13.84 -9.50
C PRO A 66 -5.67 13.28 -10.56
N HIS A 67 -4.74 12.43 -10.15
CA HIS A 67 -3.80 11.77 -11.05
C HIS A 67 -4.51 10.75 -11.96
N VAL A 68 -5.47 9.99 -11.43
CA VAL A 68 -6.34 9.09 -12.21
C VAL A 68 -7.13 9.87 -13.25
N LEU A 69 -7.73 11.01 -12.88
CA LEU A 69 -8.50 11.83 -13.81
C LEU A 69 -7.61 12.34 -14.94
N THR A 70 -6.43 12.87 -14.60
CA THR A 70 -5.48 13.40 -15.57
C THR A 70 -4.97 12.32 -16.52
N GLU A 71 -4.52 11.19 -15.99
CA GLU A 71 -3.97 10.09 -16.80
C GLU A 71 -5.03 9.32 -17.57
N GLY A 72 -6.23 9.17 -16.99
CA GLY A 72 -7.38 8.58 -17.65
C GLY A 72 -7.81 9.41 -18.85
N GLN A 73 -7.90 10.74 -18.71
CA GLN A 73 -8.14 11.65 -19.83
C GLN A 73 -7.05 11.54 -20.90
N ARG A 74 -5.77 11.50 -20.49
CA ARG A 74 -4.64 11.37 -21.42
C ARG A 74 -4.67 10.06 -22.21
N LEU A 75 -5.06 8.94 -21.58
CA LEU A 75 -4.99 7.60 -22.17
C LEU A 75 -6.29 7.18 -22.87
N LEU A 76 -7.44 7.57 -22.35
CA LEU A 76 -8.75 7.04 -22.76
C LEU A 76 -9.74 8.13 -23.19
N GLY A 77 -9.44 9.41 -22.98
CA GLY A 77 -10.35 10.53 -23.22
C GLY A 77 -11.26 10.82 -22.03
N GLU A 78 -12.28 11.67 -22.22
CA GLU A 78 -13.10 12.21 -21.12
C GLU A 78 -14.10 11.21 -20.52
N ASP A 79 -14.49 10.17 -21.26
CA ASP A 79 -15.49 9.18 -20.84
C ASP A 79 -14.83 7.83 -20.57
N PHE A 80 -14.26 7.68 -19.38
CA PHE A 80 -13.64 6.44 -18.93
C PHE A 80 -14.19 5.99 -17.58
N ILE A 81 -14.17 4.68 -17.36
CA ILE A 81 -14.55 4.07 -16.09
C ILE A 81 -13.28 3.83 -15.27
N TYR A 82 -13.26 4.37 -14.06
CA TYR A 82 -12.22 4.06 -13.10
C TYR A 82 -12.64 2.90 -12.19
N GLN A 83 -11.83 1.85 -12.15
CA GLN A 83 -12.02 0.70 -11.29
C GLN A 83 -10.92 0.62 -10.24
N GLN A 84 -11.32 0.29 -9.01
CA GLN A 84 -10.44 0.07 -7.87
C GLN A 84 -11.00 -1.04 -6.96
N ASP A 85 -10.16 -1.57 -6.08
CA ASP A 85 -10.58 -2.54 -5.06
C ASP A 85 -11.28 -1.86 -3.87
N ASN A 86 -11.80 -2.68 -2.93
CA ASN A 86 -12.57 -2.20 -1.79
C ASN A 86 -11.71 -1.86 -0.55
N ALA A 87 -10.43 -1.52 -0.74
CA ALA A 87 -9.57 -1.17 0.39
C ALA A 87 -10.14 0.02 1.20
N THR A 88 -9.84 0.06 2.50
CA THR A 88 -10.39 1.09 3.41
C THR A 88 -10.13 2.54 2.95
N PRO A 89 -8.95 2.90 2.41
CA PRO A 89 -8.73 4.24 1.85
C PRO A 89 -9.63 4.60 0.66
N HIS A 90 -10.03 3.60 -0.13
CA HIS A 90 -10.81 3.75 -1.36
C HIS A 90 -12.31 3.98 -1.09
N THR A 91 -12.79 3.48 0.04
CA THR A 91 -14.21 3.43 0.41
C THR A 91 -14.58 4.46 1.48
N HIS A 92 -13.66 5.38 1.80
CA HIS A 92 -13.94 6.48 2.72
C HIS A 92 -15.04 7.38 2.16
N LYS A 93 -15.92 7.91 3.02
CA LYS A 93 -17.08 8.71 2.58
C LYS A 93 -16.67 9.93 1.75
N ASP A 94 -15.53 10.53 2.10
CA ASP A 94 -14.99 11.70 1.41
C ASP A 94 -14.40 11.35 0.02
N SER A 95 -14.19 10.06 -0.28
CA SER A 95 -13.73 9.59 -1.60
C SER A 95 -14.89 9.43 -2.60
N LEU A 96 -16.14 9.60 -2.15
CA LEU A 96 -17.38 9.40 -2.92
C LEU A 96 -18.12 10.71 -3.26
N THR A 97 -17.55 11.86 -2.90
CA THR A 97 -18.08 13.21 -3.14
C THR A 97 -17.16 14.00 -4.04
#